data_AF-A0A1B6JYY8-F1
#
_entry.id   AF-A0A1B6JYY8-F1
#
_cell.length_a   1.000
_cell.length_b   1.000
_cell.length_c   1.000
_cell.angle_alpha   90.00
_cell.angle_beta   90.00
_cell.angle_gamma   90.00
#
_symmetry.space_group_name_H-M   'P 1'
#
loop_
_entity.id
_entity.type
_entity.pdbx_description
1 polymer ?
#
loop_
_entity_poly.entity_id
_entity_poly.type
_entity_poly.pdbx_seq_one_letter_code
_entity_poly.pdbx_strand_id
1 'polypeptide(L)'
;MFQAQYGMDNEGNFREQSLTNMQRAVYSGELSVADYYERQIELRMAESSGVDDGSSCTKDIVPQVYSVSSSSANVAQTLMCTTVDHYASTYGDKGWGCGYRNMQMMLSSLLQHTGYNEQLYKQWAVGVRGETPSRSAMPSISRLQHHI
;
A
#
# COMPACT_ATOMS: atom_id res chain seq x y z
N MET A 1 19.44 7.25 -17.94
CA MET A 1 19.76 6.50 -16.71
C MET A 1 19.09 7.12 -15.48
N PHE A 2 19.31 8.41 -15.18
CA PHE A 2 18.64 9.04 -14.03
C PHE A 2 17.12 9.17 -14.17
N GLN A 3 16.61 9.52 -15.35
CA GLN A 3 15.16 9.59 -15.58
C GLN A 3 14.47 8.27 -15.22
N ALA A 4 14.98 7.14 -15.69
CA ALA A 4 14.49 5.81 -15.32
C ALA A 4 14.58 5.52 -13.81
N GLN A 5 15.69 5.87 -13.16
CA GLN A 5 15.85 5.68 -11.72
C GLN A 5 14.81 6.46 -10.89
N TYR A 6 14.42 7.64 -11.36
CA TYR A 6 13.42 8.48 -10.69
C TYR A 6 11.99 8.27 -11.24
N GLY A 7 11.77 7.33 -12.17
CA GLY A 7 10.47 7.09 -12.79
C GLY A 7 9.96 8.27 -13.64
N MET A 8 10.87 9.05 -14.22
CA MET A 8 10.60 10.24 -15.04
C MET A 8 10.97 10.06 -16.52
N ASP A 9 11.19 8.83 -16.96
CA ASP A 9 11.38 8.49 -18.38
C ASP A 9 10.06 8.25 -19.12
N ASN A 10 8.93 8.32 -18.42
CA ASN A 10 7.58 8.01 -18.91
C ASN A 10 7.43 6.55 -19.39
N GLU A 11 8.30 5.66 -18.93
CA GLU A 11 8.26 4.24 -19.26
C GLU A 11 7.67 3.46 -18.08
N GLY A 12 6.57 2.75 -18.32
CA GLY A 12 5.95 1.93 -17.29
C GLY A 12 5.05 2.69 -16.32
N ASN A 13 4.17 1.94 -15.66
CA ASN A 13 3.39 2.38 -14.52
C ASN A 13 3.23 1.21 -13.52
N PHE A 14 2.59 1.46 -12.38
CA PHE A 14 2.35 0.45 -11.35
C PHE A 14 1.74 -0.83 -11.93
N ARG A 15 0.74 -0.72 -12.81
CA ARG A 15 0.06 -1.85 -13.42
C ARG A 15 0.96 -2.63 -14.37
N GLU A 16 1.66 -1.95 -15.28
CA GLU A 16 2.57 -2.60 -16.25
C GLU A 16 3.73 -3.30 -15.57
N GLN A 17 4.31 -2.66 -14.55
CA GLN A 17 5.38 -3.27 -13.75
C GLN A 17 4.87 -4.47 -12.96
N SER A 18 3.65 -4.41 -12.40
CA SER A 18 3.03 -5.53 -11.71
C SER A 18 2.93 -6.75 -12.63
N LEU A 19 2.36 -6.58 -13.82
CA LEU A 19 2.19 -7.65 -14.80
C LEU A 19 3.54 -8.24 -15.23
N THR A 20 4.50 -7.38 -15.56
CA THR A 20 5.84 -7.80 -16.01
C THR A 20 6.58 -8.58 -14.94
N ASN A 21 6.59 -8.10 -13.69
CA ASN A 21 7.31 -8.75 -12.61
C ASN A 21 6.61 -10.02 -12.13
N MET A 22 5.28 -10.07 -12.15
CA MET A 22 4.56 -11.32 -11.89
C MET A 22 4.83 -12.37 -12.97
N GLN A 23 4.88 -12.00 -14.26
CA GLN A 23 5.27 -12.91 -15.33
C GLN A 23 6.68 -13.47 -15.11
N ARG A 24 7.64 -12.61 -14.73
CA ARG A 24 9.00 -13.06 -14.37
C ARG A 24 9.00 -14.05 -13.20
N ALA A 25 8.17 -13.81 -12.18
CA ALA A 25 8.03 -14.72 -11.04
C ALA A 25 7.43 -16.08 -11.44
N VAL A 26 6.53 -16.12 -12.43
CA VAL A 26 6.04 -17.38 -13.01
C VAL A 26 7.17 -18.11 -13.72
N TYR A 27 7.94 -17.41 -14.56
CA TYR A 27 9.07 -18.00 -15.27
C TYR A 27 10.18 -18.51 -14.34
N SER A 28 10.41 -17.87 -13.20
CA SER A 28 11.39 -18.33 -12.19
C SER A 28 10.86 -19.42 -11.26
N GLY A 29 9.56 -19.75 -11.33
CA GLY A 29 8.91 -20.73 -10.45
C GLY A 29 8.58 -20.22 -9.05
N GLU A 30 8.74 -18.92 -8.79
CA GLU A 30 8.35 -18.27 -7.52
C GLU A 30 6.83 -18.06 -7.41
N LEU A 31 6.13 -18.03 -8.55
CA LEU A 31 4.68 -17.84 -8.63
C LEU A 31 4.03 -18.93 -9.48
N SER A 32 2.93 -19.52 -9.02
CA SER A 32 2.19 -20.46 -9.85
C SER A 32 1.39 -19.74 -10.94
N VAL A 33 1.07 -20.46 -12.02
CA VAL A 33 0.23 -19.91 -13.10
C VAL A 33 -1.18 -19.57 -12.59
N ALA A 34 -1.71 -20.35 -11.65
CA ALA A 34 -3.02 -20.08 -11.04
C ALA A 34 -2.98 -18.76 -10.24
N ASP A 35 -2.00 -18.62 -9.33
CA ASP A 35 -1.82 -17.40 -8.52
C ASP A 35 -1.59 -16.17 -9.39
N TYR A 36 -0.92 -16.32 -10.53
CA TYR A 36 -0.73 -15.24 -11.50
C TYR A 36 -2.05 -14.71 -12.05
N TYR A 37 -2.99 -15.59 -12.40
CA TYR A 37 -4.30 -15.16 -12.89
C TYR A 37 -5.17 -14.58 -11.78
N GLU A 38 -5.12 -15.14 -10.56
CA GLU A 38 -5.83 -14.59 -9.40
C GLU A 38 -5.35 -13.17 -9.08
N ARG A 39 -4.03 -12.98 -8.95
CA ARG A 39 -3.44 -11.65 -8.69
C ARG A 39 -3.68 -10.65 -9.81
N GLN A 40 -3.81 -11.10 -11.06
CA GLN A 40 -4.22 -10.22 -12.15
C GLN A 40 -5.65 -9.71 -12.02
N ILE A 41 -6.56 -10.54 -11.51
CA ILE A 41 -7.95 -10.14 -11.24
C ILE A 41 -7.95 -9.14 -10.09
N GLU A 42 -7.26 -9.44 -8.99
CA GLU A 42 -7.14 -8.54 -7.82
C GLU A 42 -6.56 -7.18 -8.21
N LEU A 43 -5.46 -7.16 -8.96
CA LEU A 43 -4.84 -5.94 -9.49
C LEU A 43 -5.84 -5.13 -10.32
N ARG A 44 -6.60 -5.79 -11.21
CA ARG A 44 -7.61 -5.10 -12.04
C ARG A 44 -8.70 -4.48 -11.17
N MET A 45 -9.16 -5.18 -10.14
CA MET A 45 -10.18 -4.69 -9.23
C MET A 45 -9.66 -3.50 -8.41
N ALA A 46 -8.44 -3.58 -7.88
CA ALA A 46 -7.77 -2.50 -7.16
C ALA A 46 -7.61 -1.24 -8.03
N GLU A 47 -7.12 -1.40 -9.27
CA GLU A 47 -6.96 -0.30 -10.22
C GLU A 47 -8.29 0.33 -10.62
N SER A 48 -9.35 -0.47 -10.78
CA SER A 48 -10.68 0.04 -11.15
C SER A 48 -11.40 0.77 -10.02
N SER A 49 -11.23 0.30 -8.78
CA SER A 49 -11.85 0.88 -7.59
C SER A 49 -11.03 2.00 -6.95
N GLY A 50 -9.74 2.06 -7.28
CA GLY A 50 -8.76 2.92 -6.62
C GLY A 50 -8.41 2.48 -5.19
N VAL A 51 -8.88 1.32 -4.73
CA VAL A 51 -8.64 0.76 -3.39
C VAL A 51 -7.46 -0.21 -3.45
N ASP A 52 -6.53 -0.11 -2.50
CA ASP A 52 -5.43 -1.07 -2.34
C ASP A 52 -5.99 -2.46 -1.99
N ASP A 53 -5.43 -3.51 -2.59
CA ASP A 53 -5.88 -4.89 -2.38
C ASP A 53 -5.52 -5.44 -0.99
N GLY A 54 -4.67 -4.74 -0.23
CA GLY A 54 -4.25 -5.14 1.11
C GLY A 54 -3.31 -6.35 1.12
N SER A 55 -2.87 -6.86 -0.03
CA SER A 55 -2.06 -8.08 -0.15
C SER A 55 -0.69 -7.98 0.54
N SER A 56 -0.17 -6.75 0.71
CA SER A 56 1.09 -6.47 1.40
C SER A 56 0.92 -5.85 2.79
N CYS A 57 -0.31 -5.81 3.31
CA CYS A 57 -0.64 -5.19 4.58
C CYS A 57 -0.39 -6.15 5.75
N THR A 58 0.35 -5.69 6.76
CA THR A 58 0.53 -6.37 8.05
C THR A 58 0.00 -5.48 9.16
N LYS A 59 -1.03 -5.97 9.86
CA LYS A 59 -1.71 -5.24 10.94
C LYS A 59 -1.04 -5.47 12.29
N ASP A 60 -1.42 -4.65 13.26
CA ASP A 60 -1.07 -4.84 14.68
C ASP A 60 0.44 -4.83 14.99
N ILE A 61 1.26 -4.21 14.14
CA ILE A 61 2.72 -4.16 14.36
C ILE A 61 3.09 -3.37 15.62
N VAL A 62 2.35 -2.29 15.92
CA VAL A 62 2.61 -1.40 17.06
C VAL A 62 2.52 -2.13 18.41
N PRO A 63 1.42 -2.84 18.75
CA PRO A 63 1.36 -3.58 20.02
C PRO A 63 2.40 -4.70 20.11
N GLN A 64 2.76 -5.35 18.99
CA GLN A 64 3.80 -6.39 18.99
C GLN A 64 5.18 -5.81 19.29
N VAL A 65 5.56 -4.70 18.63
CA VAL A 65 6.82 -4.00 18.88
C VAL A 65 6.87 -3.47 20.31
N TYR A 66 5.76 -2.92 20.82
CA TYR A 66 5.68 -2.44 22.19
C TYR A 66 5.87 -3.56 23.21
N SER A 67 5.26 -4.72 23.00
CA SER A 67 5.42 -5.90 23.87
C SER A 67 6.88 -6.36 23.95
N VAL A 68 7.55 -6.51 22.80
CA VAL A 68 8.97 -6.89 22.75
C VAL A 68 9.83 -5.83 23.43
N SER A 69 9.59 -4.55 23.13
CA SER A 69 10.37 -3.43 23.68
C SER A 69 10.21 -3.30 25.19
N SER A 70 9.00 -3.40 25.72
CA SER A 70 8.70 -3.28 27.16
C SER A 70 9.19 -4.46 28.00
N SER A 71 9.32 -5.65 27.39
CA SER A 71 9.91 -6.83 28.05
C SER A 71 11.45 -6.84 28.03
N SER A 72 12.08 -5.91 27.32
CA SER A 72 13.53 -5.87 27.11
C SER A 72 14.23 -5.13 28.26
N ALA A 73 15.06 -5.84 29.02
CA ALA A 73 15.77 -5.29 30.18
C ALA A 73 16.73 -4.12 29.86
N ASN A 74 17.13 -3.96 28.60
CA ASN A 74 18.01 -2.90 28.11
C ASN A 74 17.25 -1.71 27.51
N VAL A 75 15.91 -1.68 27.57
CA VAL A 75 15.11 -0.56 27.09
C VAL A 75 14.60 0.24 28.29
N ALA A 76 15.12 1.47 28.46
CA ALA A 76 14.72 2.34 29.57
C ALA A 76 13.29 2.91 29.38
N GLN A 77 12.92 3.24 28.15
CA GLN A 77 11.61 3.78 27.82
C GLN A 77 11.28 3.53 26.34
N THR A 78 10.02 3.22 26.05
CA THR A 78 9.49 3.06 24.69
C THR A 78 8.43 4.13 24.43
N LEU A 79 8.63 4.93 23.39
CA LEU A 79 7.64 5.88 22.88
C LEU A 79 7.21 5.40 21.50
N MET A 80 5.92 5.09 21.35
CA MET A 80 5.36 4.62 20.09
C MET A 80 4.40 5.66 19.52
N CYS A 81 4.26 5.68 18.20
CA CYS A 81 3.12 6.30 17.56
C CYS A 81 1.82 5.56 17.95
N THR A 82 0.69 6.12 17.53
CA THR A 82 -0.58 5.40 17.57
C THR A 82 -0.55 4.19 16.61
N THR A 83 -1.65 3.44 16.55
CA THR A 83 -1.88 2.31 15.64
C THR A 83 -1.44 2.62 14.20
N VAL A 84 -0.67 1.73 13.58
CA VAL A 84 -0.26 1.82 12.18
C VAL A 84 -0.29 0.41 11.61
N ASP A 85 -0.82 0.26 10.40
CA ASP A 85 -0.65 -0.93 9.58
C ASP A 85 0.58 -0.75 8.68
N HIS A 86 1.39 -1.79 8.54
CA HIS A 86 2.56 -1.78 7.66
C HIS A 86 2.17 -2.21 6.25
N TYR A 87 2.56 -1.43 5.23
CA TYR A 87 2.36 -1.77 3.82
C TYR A 87 3.72 -2.00 3.15
N ALA A 88 3.98 -3.23 2.72
CA ALA A 88 5.21 -3.54 1.99
C ALA A 88 5.06 -3.25 0.49
N SER A 89 6.18 -3.12 -0.22
CA SER A 89 6.16 -3.07 -1.68
C SER A 89 5.74 -4.41 -2.30
N THR A 90 5.00 -4.31 -3.40
CA THR A 90 4.52 -5.43 -4.23
C THR A 90 5.30 -5.49 -5.55
N TYR A 91 4.93 -6.41 -6.44
CA TYR A 91 5.50 -6.50 -7.78
C TYR A 91 5.38 -5.20 -8.59
N GLY A 92 4.34 -4.39 -8.33
CA GLY A 92 4.08 -3.14 -9.06
C GLY A 92 4.93 -1.95 -8.67
N ASP A 93 5.44 -1.94 -7.43
CA ASP A 93 6.06 -0.75 -6.84
C ASP A 93 7.43 -1.02 -6.21
N LYS A 94 7.93 -2.26 -6.32
CA LYS A 94 9.30 -2.59 -5.89
C LYS A 94 10.31 -1.73 -6.63
N GLY A 95 11.10 -0.98 -5.87
CA GLY A 95 12.17 -0.11 -6.36
C GLY A 95 11.84 1.39 -6.37
N TRP A 96 10.56 1.79 -6.27
CA TRP A 96 10.16 3.20 -6.32
C TRP A 96 8.95 3.57 -5.43
N GLY A 97 8.17 2.58 -4.99
CA GLY A 97 6.90 2.76 -4.29
C GLY A 97 6.98 3.23 -2.85
N CYS A 98 8.17 3.33 -2.26
CA CYS A 98 8.35 3.51 -0.82
C CYS A 98 7.64 4.76 -0.28
N GLY A 99 7.65 5.87 -1.03
CA GLY A 99 6.92 7.08 -0.64
C GLY A 99 5.41 6.87 -0.53
N TYR A 100 4.82 6.16 -1.49
CA TYR A 100 3.39 5.84 -1.50
C TYR A 100 3.03 4.83 -0.40
N ARG A 101 3.87 3.81 -0.17
CA ARG A 101 3.68 2.85 0.93
C ARG A 101 3.78 3.53 2.30
N ASN A 102 4.73 4.45 2.49
CA ASN A 102 4.82 5.26 3.70
C ASN A 102 3.58 6.15 3.89
N MET A 103 3.04 6.70 2.79
CA MET A 103 1.78 7.45 2.84
C MET A 103 0.62 6.54 3.28
N GLN A 104 0.51 5.32 2.74
CA GLN A 104 -0.49 4.34 3.18
C GLN A 104 -0.36 4.01 4.68
N MET A 105 0.87 3.81 5.19
CA MET A 105 1.12 3.59 6.61
C MET A 105 0.65 4.78 7.46
N MET A 106 0.97 6.01 7.06
CA MET A 106 0.51 7.22 7.76
C MET A 106 -1.02 7.34 7.72
N LEU A 107 -1.64 7.10 6.57
CA LEU A 107 -3.10 7.12 6.41
C LEU A 107 -3.77 6.06 7.30
N SER A 108 -3.19 4.87 7.44
CA SER A 108 -3.77 3.80 8.28
C SER A 108 -3.95 4.24 9.73
N SER A 109 -3.01 5.04 10.25
CA SER A 109 -3.08 5.65 11.58
C SER A 109 -4.16 6.73 11.66
N LEU A 110 -4.19 7.63 10.68
CA LEU A 110 -5.16 8.73 10.64
C LEU A 110 -6.60 8.23 10.49
N LEU A 111 -6.82 7.12 9.77
CA LEU A 111 -8.14 6.52 9.59
C LEU A 111 -8.72 5.98 10.89
N GLN A 112 -7.90 5.64 11.89
CA GLN A 112 -8.37 5.21 13.21
C GLN A 112 -8.74 6.37 14.14
N HIS A 113 -8.43 7.61 13.75
CA HIS A 113 -8.72 8.79 14.54
C HIS A 113 -9.96 9.52 13.99
N THR A 114 -11.04 9.59 14.78
CA THR A 114 -12.37 10.05 14.33
C THR A 114 -12.36 11.41 13.62
N GLY A 115 -11.60 12.38 14.15
CA GLY A 115 -11.50 13.72 13.54
C GLY A 115 -10.78 13.76 12.19
N TYR A 116 -9.84 12.84 11.93
CA TYR A 116 -9.12 12.77 10.66
C TYR A 116 -9.83 11.86 9.66
N ASN A 117 -10.46 10.77 10.12
CA ASN A 117 -11.21 9.85 9.29
C ASN A 117 -12.28 10.58 8.47
N GLU A 118 -13.07 11.47 9.09
CA GLU A 118 -14.10 12.22 8.38
C GLU A 118 -13.55 13.11 7.27
N GLN A 119 -12.42 13.78 7.52
CA GLN A 119 -11.79 14.66 6.54
C GLN A 119 -11.15 13.87 5.39
N LEU A 120 -10.48 12.75 5.71
CA LEU A 120 -9.94 11.83 4.70
C LEU A 120 -11.05 11.22 3.84
N TYR A 121 -12.17 10.83 4.46
CA TYR A 121 -13.31 10.28 3.74
C TYR A 121 -13.95 11.29 2.77
N LYS A 122 -14.04 12.57 3.16
CA LYS A 122 -14.50 13.63 2.26
C LYS A 122 -13.58 13.78 1.05
N GLN A 123 -12.26 13.80 1.26
CA GLN A 123 -11.29 13.88 0.17
C GLN A 123 -11.36 12.66 -0.73
N TRP A 124 -11.60 11.48 -0.15
CA TRP A 124 -11.82 10.27 -0.91
C TRP A 124 -13.00 10.39 -1.88
N ALA A 125 -14.12 10.94 -1.42
CA ALA A 125 -15.35 11.08 -2.20
C ALA A 125 -15.23 12.06 -3.37
N VAL A 126 -14.20 12.93 -3.40
CA VAL A 126 -13.97 13.86 -4.51
C VAL A 126 -13.52 13.09 -5.75
N GLY A 127 -14.30 13.20 -6.83
CA GLY A 127 -13.98 12.64 -8.15
C GLY A 127 -14.29 11.15 -8.33
N VAL A 128 -14.85 10.46 -7.34
CA VAL A 128 -15.29 9.06 -7.49
C VAL A 128 -16.60 9.01 -8.28
N ARG A 129 -16.58 8.34 -9.44
CA ARG A 129 -17.79 8.00 -10.20
C ARG A 129 -18.18 6.56 -9.88
N GLY A 130 -18.99 6.36 -8.84
CA GLY A 130 -19.41 5.02 -8.42
C GLY A 130 -19.67 4.93 -6.92
N GLU A 131 -19.69 3.71 -6.39
CA GLU A 131 -19.83 3.47 -4.95
C GLU A 131 -18.64 4.06 -4.19
N THR A 132 -18.92 4.84 -3.14
CA THR A 132 -17.89 5.30 -2.23
C THR A 132 -17.40 4.09 -1.42
N PRO A 133 -16.11 3.76 -1.44
CA PRO A 133 -15.57 2.64 -0.68
C PRO A 133 -15.66 2.91 0.82
N SER A 134 -15.42 1.87 1.61
CA SER A 134 -15.55 1.95 3.06
C SER A 134 -14.68 3.06 3.68
N ARG A 135 -15.10 3.59 4.83
CA ARG A 135 -14.31 4.58 5.59
C ARG A 135 -12.95 4.07 6.07
N SER A 136 -12.70 2.77 5.99
CA SER A 136 -11.44 2.11 6.31
C SER A 136 -10.63 1.72 5.07
N ALA A 137 -11.10 2.04 3.85
CA ALA A 137 -10.42 1.68 2.62
C ALA A 137 -9.11 2.47 2.48
N MET A 138 -8.06 1.77 2.05
CA MET A 138 -6.76 2.37 1.76
C MET A 138 -6.67 2.70 0.26
N PRO A 139 -6.17 3.88 -0.16
CA PRO A 139 -5.94 4.16 -1.57
C PRO A 139 -4.83 3.29 -2.15
N SER A 140 -5.08 2.75 -3.34
CA SER A 140 -4.04 2.16 -4.19
C SER A 140 -2.97 3.21 -4.54
N ILE A 141 -1.78 2.76 -4.92
CA ILE A 141 -0.71 3.66 -5.37
C ILE A 141 -1.17 4.51 -6.56
N SER A 142 -1.81 3.89 -7.55
CA SER A 142 -2.34 4.60 -8.72
C SER A 142 -3.34 5.68 -8.31
N ARG A 143 -4.20 5.42 -7.31
CA ARG A 143 -5.12 6.45 -6.78
C ARG A 143 -4.38 7.59 -6.09
N LEU A 144 -3.34 7.31 -5.30
CA LEU A 144 -2.52 8.33 -4.65
C LEU A 144 -1.84 9.23 -5.69
N GLN A 145 -1.33 8.66 -6.77
CA GLN A 145 -0.71 9.42 -7.88
C GLN A 145 -1.67 10.42 -8.53
N HIS A 146 -2.98 10.16 -8.57
CA HIS A 146 -3.95 11.10 -9.13
C HIS A 146 -4.26 12.30 -8.22
N HIS A 147 -3.80 12.29 -6.96
CA HIS A 147 -4.03 13.34 -5.98
C HIS A 147 -2.80 14.21 -5.71
N ILE A 148 -1.67 13.94 -6.39
CA ILE A 148 -0.40 14.67 -6.30
C ILE A 148 -0.16 15.38 -7.63
#